data_AF-A0A4R5W2G1-F1
#
_entry.id   AF-A0A4R5W2G1-F1
#
_cell.length_a   1.000
_cell.length_b   1.000
_cell.length_c   1.000
_cell.angle_alpha   90.00
_cell.angle_beta   90.00
_cell.angle_gamma   90.00
#
_symmetry.space_group_name_H-M   'P 1'
#
loop_
_entity.id
_entity.type
_entity.pdbx_description
1 polymer ?
#
loop_
_entity_poly.entity_id
_entity_poly.type
_entity_poly.pdbx_seq_one_letter_code
_entity_poly.pdbx_strand_id
1 'polypeptide(L)'
;MSFENNEIAIRISNISKCYEIYENPRNRLKQFILPRLQRLLGLTVKKYFNEFWALSDISFEVKKGETYAVVGKNGGGKSTLLQIICGTLTPTTGTIQTNGRVAALLELGSGFNPEFTGRENVYMNASVLGLSSHEIDQRFDAIIQFADIGDFIEQPVKTYSSGMMVRLAFAVIAHVDADILVIDEALSVGDVFFTQKCMRFLRAFMQNGTVLFVSHDTGAVVNLCSQAVLLQKGRIVAQGIPKEIVTQYMANLYSTTQDINGIESTKEKVIEEKAAVVARDMRDALINGSNLRNDIEVFNFNDEQAGFGAGGAKIVSVQILDTEYAPLNWIVGGEKMVLEIKCQAVQELCRPIIGFQMKDRLGQVIFCDNTYLAYQNTPVYIPPGADFSARFEFRLPRLPTGDYSISPAIADGTQQEHVQHQWLHDALVIKVHATSVCMGLIGLDMVKISLAKS
;
A
#
# COMPACT_ATOMS: atom_id res chain seq x y z
N MET A 1 38.66 -5.87 -13.30
CA MET A 1 37.76 -4.75 -12.96
C MET A 1 36.42 -4.77 -13.73
N SER A 2 36.10 -5.81 -14.51
CA SER A 2 34.90 -5.85 -15.37
C SER A 2 33.74 -6.74 -14.86
N PHE A 3 33.87 -7.37 -13.70
CA PHE A 3 32.83 -8.29 -13.18
C PHE A 3 31.89 -7.66 -12.12
N GLU A 4 32.33 -6.65 -11.36
CA GLU A 4 31.48 -6.00 -10.33
C GLU A 4 30.43 -5.02 -10.89
N ASN A 5 30.67 -4.41 -12.06
CA ASN A 5 29.74 -3.44 -12.63
C ASN A 5 28.43 -4.06 -13.16
N ASN A 6 28.36 -5.38 -13.34
CA ASN A 6 27.19 -6.03 -13.93
C ASN A 6 26.08 -6.33 -12.91
N GLU A 7 26.38 -6.24 -11.60
CA GLU A 7 25.41 -6.46 -10.51
C GLU A 7 24.63 -5.21 -10.12
N ILE A 8 25.04 -4.01 -10.55
CA ILE A 8 24.43 -2.75 -10.11
C ILE A 8 23.33 -2.34 -11.08
N ALA A 9 22.13 -2.11 -10.54
CA ALA A 9 20.98 -1.62 -11.29
C ALA A 9 20.96 -0.08 -11.35
N ILE A 10 21.22 0.58 -10.21
CA ILE A 10 21.25 2.04 -10.10
C ILE A 10 22.51 2.44 -9.32
N ARG A 11 23.30 3.35 -9.89
CA ARG A 11 24.42 4.00 -9.21
C ARG A 11 24.22 5.50 -9.22
N ILE A 12 24.22 6.08 -8.02
CA ILE A 12 24.15 7.53 -7.80
C ILE A 12 25.46 7.98 -7.15
N SER A 13 26.12 8.97 -7.76
CA SER A 13 27.41 9.48 -7.29
C SER A 13 27.39 11.00 -7.19
N ASN A 14 27.44 11.49 -5.94
CA ASN A 14 27.54 12.90 -5.55
C ASN A 14 26.46 13.80 -6.20
N ILE A 15 25.25 13.27 -6.34
CA ILE A 15 24.14 14.00 -6.95
C ILE A 15 23.73 15.16 -6.04
N SER A 16 23.73 16.36 -6.62
CA SER A 16 23.14 17.54 -6.00
C SER A 16 22.20 18.23 -6.99
N LYS A 17 21.12 18.81 -6.46
CA LYS A 17 20.14 19.56 -7.25
C LYS A 17 19.83 20.89 -6.60
N CYS A 18 20.16 21.95 -7.32
CA CYS A 18 19.83 23.32 -6.96
C CYS A 18 18.75 23.88 -7.90
N TYR A 19 17.75 24.52 -7.30
CA TYR A 19 16.75 25.33 -8.01
C TYR A 19 17.04 26.80 -7.76
N GLU A 20 17.00 27.58 -8.84
CA GLU A 20 17.10 29.05 -8.77
C GLU A 20 15.70 29.62 -8.55
N ILE A 21 15.45 30.15 -7.34
CA ILE A 21 14.18 30.77 -6.98
C ILE A 21 14.26 32.27 -7.28
N TYR A 22 13.34 32.75 -8.11
CA TYR A 22 13.23 34.15 -8.51
C TYR A 22 11.99 34.77 -7.88
N GLU A 23 12.16 35.89 -7.17
CA GLU A 23 11.01 36.61 -6.57
C GLU A 23 10.02 37.14 -7.61
N ASN A 24 10.51 37.48 -8.81
CA ASN A 24 9.72 38.07 -9.88
C ASN A 24 10.23 37.60 -11.26
N PRO A 25 9.36 37.44 -12.28
CA PRO A 25 9.79 37.06 -13.64
C PRO A 25 10.83 38.01 -14.26
N ARG A 26 10.77 39.30 -13.91
CA ARG A 26 11.76 40.30 -14.34
C ARG A 26 13.17 40.00 -13.82
N ASN A 27 13.29 39.41 -12.62
CA ASN A 27 14.59 39.03 -12.05
C ASN A 27 15.22 37.86 -12.81
N ARG A 28 14.41 36.95 -13.37
CA ARG A 28 14.87 35.89 -14.26
C ARG A 28 15.48 36.44 -15.55
N LEU A 29 14.82 37.43 -16.17
CA LEU A 29 15.37 38.10 -17.36
C LEU A 29 16.65 38.88 -17.04
N LYS A 30 16.66 39.61 -15.92
CA LYS A 30 17.84 40.31 -15.40
C LYS A 30 19.02 39.37 -15.19
N GLN A 31 18.80 38.19 -14.60
CA GLN A 31 19.84 37.18 -14.38
C GLN A 31 20.44 36.64 -15.68
N PHE A 32 19.66 36.57 -16.76
CA PHE A 32 20.16 36.09 -18.05
C PHE A 32 21.06 37.11 -18.76
N ILE A 33 20.74 38.41 -18.64
CA ILE A 33 21.36 39.49 -19.43
C ILE A 33 22.42 40.27 -18.63
N LEU A 34 22.08 40.73 -17.41
CA LEU A 34 22.89 41.69 -16.65
C LEU A 34 24.25 41.12 -16.20
N PRO A 35 24.39 39.86 -15.77
CA PRO A 35 25.70 39.32 -15.36
C PRO A 35 26.75 39.32 -16.47
N ARG A 36 26.34 39.08 -17.73
CA ARG A 36 27.25 39.13 -18.89
C ARG A 36 27.69 40.56 -19.19
N LEU A 37 26.74 41.51 -19.13
CA LEU A 37 27.02 42.94 -19.33
C LEU A 37 27.90 43.51 -18.20
N GLN A 38 27.63 43.13 -16.96
CA GLN A 38 28.39 43.55 -15.78
C GLN A 38 29.82 43.03 -15.83
N ARG A 39 30.06 41.77 -16.25
CA ARG A 39 31.41 41.24 -16.48
C ARG A 39 32.17 42.02 -17.55
N LEU A 40 31.49 42.38 -18.64
CA LEU A 40 32.10 43.15 -19.73
C LEU A 40 32.45 44.58 -19.30
N LEU A 41 31.68 45.15 -18.37
CA LEU A 41 31.89 46.50 -17.82
C LEU A 41 32.76 46.51 -16.55
N GLY A 42 33.34 45.38 -16.13
CA GLY A 42 34.18 45.29 -14.93
C GLY A 42 33.44 45.52 -13.60
N LEU A 43 32.11 45.41 -13.60
CA LEU A 43 31.25 45.61 -12.43
C LEU A 43 31.07 44.31 -11.63
N THR A 44 30.75 44.46 -10.34
CA THR A 44 30.40 43.33 -9.47
C THR A 44 29.11 42.65 -9.96
N VAL A 45 29.21 41.34 -10.22
CA VAL A 45 28.09 40.53 -10.71
C VAL A 45 27.07 40.33 -9.59
N LYS A 46 25.86 40.84 -9.78
CA LYS A 46 24.76 40.63 -8.82
C LYS A 46 23.98 39.36 -9.19
N LYS A 47 23.76 38.47 -8.22
CA LYS A 47 22.80 37.36 -8.35
C LYS A 47 21.38 37.89 -8.11
N TYR A 48 20.45 37.58 -9.01
CA TYR A 48 19.04 37.96 -8.92
C TYR A 48 18.12 36.78 -8.54
N PHE A 49 18.69 35.72 -7.98
CA PHE A 49 17.99 34.52 -7.54
C PHE A 49 18.50 34.06 -6.17
N ASN A 50 17.66 33.32 -5.46
CA ASN A 50 18.02 32.57 -4.27
C ASN A 50 18.22 31.10 -4.64
N GLU A 51 19.23 30.46 -4.06
CA GLU A 51 19.50 29.05 -4.29
C GLU A 51 18.69 28.19 -3.32
N PHE A 52 17.96 27.22 -3.86
CA PHE A 52 17.29 26.19 -3.08
C PHE A 52 17.87 24.81 -3.42
N TRP A 53 18.65 24.27 -2.50
CA TRP A 53 19.27 22.96 -2.64
C TRP A 53 18.29 21.88 -2.20
N ALA A 54 17.60 21.27 -3.17
CA ALA A 54 16.66 20.18 -2.94
C ALA A 54 17.39 18.86 -2.61
N LEU A 55 18.57 18.65 -3.21
CA LEU A 55 19.46 17.52 -2.95
C LEU A 55 20.90 18.02 -2.83
N SER A 56 21.67 17.41 -1.95
CA SER A 56 23.06 17.75 -1.68
C SER A 56 23.85 16.49 -1.38
N ASP A 57 24.82 16.20 -2.26
CA ASP A 57 25.80 15.14 -2.11
C ASP A 57 25.21 13.74 -1.81
N ILE A 58 24.24 13.33 -2.64
CA ILE A 58 23.60 12.02 -2.54
C ILE A 58 24.47 10.98 -3.27
N SER A 59 24.83 9.90 -2.57
CA SER A 59 25.55 8.75 -3.14
C SER A 59 25.03 7.45 -2.55
N PHE A 60 24.59 6.51 -3.39
CA PHE A 60 24.26 5.13 -3.02
C PHE A 60 24.15 4.25 -4.27
N GLU A 61 24.13 2.93 -4.05
CA GLU A 61 24.00 1.92 -5.10
C GLU A 61 22.83 0.98 -4.78
N VAL A 62 22.13 0.54 -5.82
CA VAL A 62 21.07 -0.47 -5.76
C VAL A 62 21.46 -1.62 -6.67
N LYS A 63 21.46 -2.85 -6.13
CA LYS A 63 21.82 -4.06 -6.88
C LYS A 63 20.64 -4.61 -7.68
N LYS A 64 20.96 -5.43 -8.69
CA LYS A 64 19.96 -6.17 -9.47
C LYS A 64 19.22 -7.18 -8.57
N GLY A 65 17.89 -7.23 -8.67
CA GLY A 65 17.03 -8.05 -7.83
C GLY A 65 16.85 -7.54 -6.39
N GLU A 66 17.42 -6.39 -6.05
CA GLU A 66 17.29 -5.78 -4.73
C GLU A 66 16.03 -4.92 -4.61
N THR A 67 15.41 -4.92 -3.44
CA THR A 67 14.33 -3.98 -3.08
C THR A 67 14.84 -2.92 -2.13
N TYR A 68 14.89 -1.68 -2.61
CA TYR A 68 15.58 -0.58 -1.94
C TYR A 68 14.62 0.54 -1.59
N ALA A 69 14.59 0.96 -0.32
CA ALA A 69 13.68 2.01 0.14
C ALA A 69 14.34 3.39 0.19
N VAL A 70 13.60 4.43 -0.18
CA VAL A 70 13.92 5.84 0.13
C VAL A 70 12.86 6.37 1.09
N VAL A 71 13.25 6.52 2.36
CA VAL A 71 12.37 6.96 3.44
C VAL A 71 12.69 8.41 3.80
N GLY A 72 11.68 9.21 4.14
CA GLY A 72 11.90 10.58 4.62
C GLY A 72 10.62 11.41 4.69
N LYS A 73 10.69 12.54 5.40
CA LYS A 73 9.55 13.48 5.52
C LYS A 73 9.20 14.12 4.16
N ASN A 74 8.01 14.69 4.07
CA ASN A 74 7.63 15.54 2.93
C ASN A 74 8.59 16.74 2.85
N GLY A 75 8.99 17.11 1.63
CA GLY A 75 10.04 18.11 1.42
C GLY A 75 11.47 17.63 1.69
N GLY A 76 11.68 16.33 1.94
CA GLY A 76 13.01 15.75 2.15
C GLY A 76 13.87 15.63 0.89
N GLY A 77 13.30 15.80 -0.30
CA GLY A 77 13.97 15.65 -1.60
C GLY A 77 13.65 14.35 -2.36
N LYS A 78 12.74 13.50 -1.83
CA LYS A 78 12.42 12.17 -2.40
C LYS A 78 11.96 12.24 -3.86
N SER A 79 10.96 13.07 -4.17
CA SER A 79 10.44 13.22 -5.53
C SER A 79 11.48 13.81 -6.49
N THR A 80 12.32 14.75 -6.03
CA THR A 80 13.45 15.26 -6.83
C THR A 80 14.46 14.16 -7.14
N LEU A 81 14.77 13.29 -6.18
CA LEU A 81 15.67 12.17 -6.37
C LEU A 81 15.08 11.16 -7.35
N LEU A 82 13.79 10.85 -7.21
CA LEU A 82 13.06 9.97 -8.13
C LEU A 82 13.05 10.47 -9.58
N GLN A 83 12.78 11.76 -9.79
CA GLN A 83 12.80 12.37 -11.12
C GLN A 83 14.19 12.29 -11.75
N ILE A 84 15.26 12.43 -10.95
CA ILE A 84 16.63 12.24 -11.44
C ILE A 84 16.89 10.78 -11.80
N ILE A 85 16.44 9.83 -10.97
CA ILE A 85 16.57 8.38 -11.23
C ILE A 85 15.85 7.96 -12.51
N CYS A 86 14.68 8.54 -12.76
CA CYS A 86 13.87 8.24 -13.95
C CYS A 86 14.29 9.04 -15.18
N GLY A 87 15.31 9.90 -15.07
CA GLY A 87 15.82 10.69 -16.19
C GLY A 87 14.93 11.87 -16.61
N THR A 88 13.87 12.18 -15.87
CA THR A 88 12.98 13.34 -16.14
C THR A 88 13.56 14.65 -15.63
N LEU A 89 14.58 14.59 -14.77
CA LEU A 89 15.27 15.76 -14.24
C LEU A 89 16.79 15.58 -14.28
N THR A 90 17.51 16.53 -14.88
CA THR A 90 18.98 16.53 -14.86
C THR A 90 19.51 17.05 -13.52
N PRO A 91 20.48 16.39 -12.87
CA PRO A 91 21.13 16.91 -11.67
C PRO A 91 21.94 18.18 -11.96
N THR A 92 22.19 19.00 -10.94
CA THR A 92 23.06 20.18 -11.08
C THR A 92 24.53 19.76 -11.08
N THR A 93 24.88 18.79 -10.22
CA THR A 93 26.21 18.17 -10.16
C THR A 93 26.06 16.69 -9.85
N GLY A 94 27.12 15.92 -10.08
CA GLY A 94 27.13 14.47 -9.88
C GLY A 94 26.70 13.71 -11.13
N THR A 95 26.68 12.39 -11.00
CA THR A 95 26.35 11.49 -12.12
C THR A 95 25.40 10.39 -11.66
N ILE A 96 24.59 9.93 -12.61
CA ILE A 96 23.70 8.80 -12.43
C ILE A 96 23.92 7.79 -13.55
N GLN A 97 23.93 6.51 -13.19
CA GLN A 97 23.94 5.40 -14.12
C GLN A 97 22.82 4.43 -13.77
N THR A 98 22.01 4.08 -14.77
CA THR A 98 20.95 3.08 -14.68
C THR A 98 21.23 1.96 -15.69
N ASN A 99 21.19 0.71 -15.23
CA ASN A 99 21.49 -0.47 -16.04
C ASN A 99 20.23 -1.33 -16.15
N GLY A 100 19.38 -1.00 -17.12
CA GLY A 100 18.11 -1.69 -17.38
C GLY A 100 17.00 -0.70 -17.75
N ARG A 101 15.86 -1.22 -18.17
CA ARG A 101 14.67 -0.42 -18.45
C ARG A 101 13.98 -0.03 -17.14
N VAL A 102 13.87 1.27 -16.91
CA VAL A 102 13.17 1.83 -15.74
C VAL A 102 11.71 2.05 -16.09
N ALA A 103 10.81 1.40 -15.36
CA ALA A 103 9.39 1.73 -15.34
C ALA A 103 9.08 2.42 -14.01
N ALA A 104 8.39 3.57 -14.07
CA ALA A 104 8.20 4.40 -12.90
C ALA A 104 6.74 4.79 -12.73
N LEU A 105 6.19 4.47 -11.57
CA LEU A 105 4.88 4.95 -11.11
C LEU A 105 5.02 6.35 -10.49
N LEU A 106 5.72 7.25 -11.19
CA LEU A 106 5.86 8.63 -10.75
C LEU A 106 4.62 9.41 -11.15
N GLU A 107 4.07 10.17 -10.20
CA GLU A 107 3.03 11.17 -10.46
C GLU A 107 1.88 10.56 -11.28
N LEU A 108 1.04 9.75 -10.64
CA LEU A 108 -0.17 9.10 -11.18
C LEU A 108 -0.73 9.70 -12.48
N GLY A 109 -0.59 8.99 -13.59
CA GLY A 109 -1.08 9.42 -14.91
C GLY A 109 -0.20 10.46 -15.61
N SER A 110 0.99 10.77 -15.10
CA SER A 110 1.97 11.59 -15.80
C SER A 110 2.37 10.88 -17.09
N GLY A 111 2.12 11.56 -18.22
CA GLY A 111 2.25 10.96 -19.54
C GLY A 111 0.92 10.57 -20.20
N PHE A 112 -0.21 10.64 -19.50
CA PHE A 112 -1.52 10.56 -20.17
C PHE A 112 -1.88 11.89 -20.81
N ASN A 113 -2.37 11.84 -22.05
CA ASN A 113 -3.01 12.95 -22.73
C ASN A 113 -4.51 12.94 -22.38
N PRO A 114 -5.04 13.97 -21.68
CA PRO A 114 -6.43 14.02 -21.26
C PRO A 114 -7.44 14.00 -22.42
N GLU A 115 -7.03 14.45 -23.60
CA GLU A 115 -7.87 14.48 -24.80
C GLU A 115 -7.93 13.14 -25.52
N PHE A 116 -6.99 12.23 -25.23
CA PHE A 116 -6.95 10.90 -25.82
C PHE A 116 -7.81 9.92 -25.03
N THR A 117 -8.35 8.93 -25.72
CA THR A 117 -9.04 7.78 -25.14
C THR A 117 -8.09 6.97 -24.24
N GLY A 118 -8.64 6.14 -23.36
CA GLY A 118 -7.84 5.19 -22.58
C GLY A 118 -7.00 4.29 -23.48
N ARG A 119 -7.56 3.79 -24.59
CA ARG A 119 -6.85 3.01 -25.61
C ARG A 119 -5.64 3.77 -26.14
N GLU A 120 -5.83 4.97 -26.67
CA GLU A 120 -4.74 5.78 -27.22
C GLU A 120 -3.65 6.08 -26.17
N ASN A 121 -4.05 6.30 -24.92
CA ASN A 121 -3.13 6.50 -23.81
C ASN A 121 -2.32 5.24 -23.48
N VAL A 122 -2.92 4.04 -23.55
CA VAL A 122 -2.20 2.76 -23.41
C VAL A 122 -1.12 2.65 -24.48
N TYR A 123 -1.47 2.86 -25.76
CA TYR A 123 -0.48 2.77 -26.85
C TYR A 123 0.64 3.80 -26.68
N MET A 124 0.31 5.04 -26.35
CA MET A 124 1.28 6.10 -26.17
C MET A 124 2.23 5.79 -25.00
N ASN A 125 1.70 5.42 -23.83
CA ASN A 125 2.52 5.22 -22.63
C ASN A 125 3.35 3.94 -22.72
N ALA A 126 2.77 2.86 -23.22
CA ALA A 126 3.52 1.63 -23.44
C ALA A 126 4.66 1.82 -24.45
N SER A 127 4.45 2.63 -25.50
CA SER A 127 5.49 2.98 -26.47
C SER A 127 6.61 3.81 -25.85
N VAL A 128 6.27 4.79 -25.01
CA VAL A 128 7.26 5.59 -24.23
C VAL A 128 8.07 4.69 -23.30
N LEU A 129 7.44 3.65 -22.75
CA LEU A 129 8.06 2.61 -21.93
C LEU A 129 8.73 1.50 -22.77
N GLY A 130 8.92 1.70 -24.07
CA GLY A 130 9.75 0.85 -24.92
C GLY A 130 9.10 -0.43 -25.44
N LEU A 131 7.77 -0.53 -25.44
CA LEU A 131 7.06 -1.58 -26.19
C LEU A 131 6.83 -1.15 -27.65
N SER A 132 6.94 -2.09 -28.57
CA SER A 132 6.50 -1.93 -29.95
C SER A 132 4.98 -2.05 -30.07
N SER A 133 4.39 -1.48 -31.13
CA SER A 133 2.94 -1.57 -31.36
C SER A 133 2.42 -3.01 -31.36
N HIS A 134 3.20 -3.96 -31.90
CA HIS A 134 2.85 -5.37 -31.90
C HIS A 134 2.86 -6.01 -30.50
N GLU A 135 3.84 -5.65 -29.65
CA GLU A 135 3.85 -6.12 -28.25
C GLU A 135 2.69 -5.52 -27.44
N ILE A 136 2.30 -4.28 -27.75
CA ILE A 136 1.14 -3.62 -27.14
C ILE A 136 -0.12 -4.38 -27.52
N ASP A 137 -0.33 -4.67 -28.81
CA ASP A 137 -1.51 -5.41 -29.30
C ASP A 137 -1.67 -6.77 -28.59
N GLN A 138 -0.56 -7.50 -28.38
CA GLN A 138 -0.57 -8.80 -27.68
C GLN A 138 -0.92 -8.70 -26.19
N ARG A 139 -0.66 -7.56 -25.55
CA ARG A 139 -0.85 -7.36 -24.10
C ARG A 139 -2.07 -6.50 -23.78
N PHE A 140 -2.69 -5.91 -24.80
CA PHE A 140 -3.75 -4.91 -24.64
C PHE A 140 -4.93 -5.44 -23.84
N ASP A 141 -5.40 -6.65 -24.14
CA ASP A 141 -6.52 -7.27 -23.41
C ASP A 141 -6.18 -7.53 -21.94
N ALA A 142 -4.94 -7.96 -21.65
CA ALA A 142 -4.47 -8.18 -20.28
C ALA A 142 -4.36 -6.86 -19.50
N ILE A 143 -3.94 -5.77 -20.16
CA ILE A 143 -3.90 -4.42 -19.58
C ILE A 143 -5.31 -3.96 -19.21
N ILE A 144 -6.29 -4.12 -20.10
CA ILE A 144 -7.68 -3.74 -19.82
C ILE A 144 -8.24 -4.57 -18.66
N GLN A 145 -8.05 -5.89 -18.70
CA GLN A 145 -8.54 -6.80 -17.65
C GLN A 145 -7.91 -6.46 -16.29
N PHE A 146 -6.64 -6.07 -16.26
CA PHE A 146 -5.98 -5.65 -15.03
C PHE A 146 -6.51 -4.30 -14.52
N ALA A 147 -6.68 -3.32 -15.41
CA ALA A 147 -7.20 -1.98 -15.08
C ALA A 147 -8.64 -2.03 -14.56
N ASP A 148 -9.45 -2.98 -15.07
CA ASP A 148 -10.81 -3.21 -14.61
C ASP A 148 -11.70 -1.94 -14.73
N ILE A 149 -11.53 -1.20 -15.84
CA ILE A 149 -12.27 0.05 -16.12
C ILE A 149 -13.38 -0.14 -17.16
N GLY A 150 -13.61 -1.36 -17.66
CA GLY A 150 -14.67 -1.68 -18.63
C GLY A 150 -14.62 -0.82 -19.91
N ASP A 151 -15.80 -0.46 -20.41
CA ASP A 151 -15.99 0.28 -21.67
C ASP A 151 -15.45 1.72 -21.63
N PHE A 152 -15.06 2.23 -20.45
CA PHE A 152 -14.44 3.55 -20.35
C PHE A 152 -13.11 3.64 -21.10
N ILE A 153 -12.48 2.51 -21.45
CA ILE A 153 -11.25 2.48 -22.26
C ILE A 153 -11.38 3.25 -23.59
N GLU A 154 -12.59 3.31 -24.17
CA GLU A 154 -12.86 4.03 -25.42
C GLU A 154 -13.25 5.50 -25.19
N GLN A 155 -13.27 5.97 -23.95
CA GLN A 155 -13.59 7.36 -23.60
C GLN A 155 -12.32 8.17 -23.30
N PRO A 156 -12.33 9.49 -23.56
CA PRO A 156 -11.21 10.38 -23.22
C PRO A 156 -10.86 10.34 -21.73
N VAL A 157 -9.56 10.26 -21.41
CA VAL A 157 -9.09 10.12 -20.01
C VAL A 157 -9.50 11.30 -19.12
N LYS A 158 -9.77 12.49 -19.67
CA LYS A 158 -10.32 13.62 -18.90
C LYS A 158 -11.67 13.34 -18.24
N THR A 159 -12.41 12.31 -18.68
CA THR A 159 -13.69 11.91 -18.05
C THR A 159 -13.49 10.91 -16.91
N TYR A 160 -12.27 10.41 -16.70
CA TYR A 160 -11.99 9.37 -15.72
C TYR A 160 -12.01 9.95 -14.30
N SER A 161 -12.45 9.12 -13.35
CA SER A 161 -12.14 9.38 -11.94
C SER A 161 -10.63 9.25 -11.71
N SER A 162 -10.13 9.85 -10.62
CA SER A 162 -8.74 9.68 -10.21
C SER A 162 -8.37 8.20 -10.04
N GLY A 163 -9.27 7.38 -9.49
CA GLY A 163 -9.08 5.93 -9.34
C GLY A 163 -8.92 5.20 -10.68
N MET A 164 -9.77 5.49 -11.67
CA MET A 164 -9.65 4.88 -13.01
C MET A 164 -8.34 5.24 -13.71
N MET A 165 -7.89 6.50 -13.56
CA MET A 165 -6.62 6.95 -14.09
C MET A 165 -5.45 6.18 -13.48
N VAL A 166 -5.43 6.02 -12.15
CA VAL A 166 -4.41 5.23 -11.44
C VAL A 166 -4.43 3.78 -11.90
N ARG A 167 -5.63 3.20 -12.02
CA ARG A 167 -5.81 1.81 -12.44
C ARG A 167 -5.21 1.55 -13.81
N LEU A 168 -5.52 2.40 -14.78
CA LEU A 168 -4.98 2.26 -16.14
C LEU A 168 -3.46 2.49 -16.17
N ALA A 169 -2.96 3.52 -15.48
CA ALA A 169 -1.52 3.80 -15.43
C ALA A 169 -0.72 2.62 -14.85
N PHE A 170 -1.20 2.05 -13.75
CA PHE A 170 -0.58 0.88 -13.14
C PHE A 170 -0.71 -0.36 -14.02
N ALA A 171 -1.87 -0.58 -14.66
CA ALA A 171 -2.06 -1.72 -15.55
C ALA A 171 -1.07 -1.72 -16.71
N VAL A 172 -0.81 -0.56 -17.32
CA VAL A 172 0.23 -0.43 -18.36
C VAL A 172 1.59 -0.83 -17.79
N ILE A 173 1.99 -0.26 -16.65
CA ILE A 173 3.29 -0.53 -16.02
C ILE A 173 3.44 -1.99 -15.60
N ALA A 174 2.36 -2.64 -15.17
CA ALA A 174 2.38 -4.06 -14.80
C ALA A 174 2.64 -5.00 -16.00
N HIS A 175 2.46 -4.51 -17.24
CA HIS A 175 2.61 -5.31 -18.46
C HIS A 175 3.74 -4.82 -19.37
N VAL A 176 4.59 -3.90 -18.94
CA VAL A 176 5.84 -3.55 -19.66
C VAL A 176 7.02 -4.38 -19.17
N ASP A 177 7.99 -4.62 -20.05
CA ASP A 177 9.21 -5.36 -19.72
C ASP A 177 10.19 -4.44 -18.98
N ALA A 178 10.03 -4.31 -17.67
CA ALA A 178 10.89 -3.48 -16.82
C ALA A 178 11.93 -4.31 -16.05
N ASP A 179 13.17 -3.80 -15.98
CA ASP A 179 14.21 -4.35 -15.11
C ASP A 179 14.18 -3.69 -13.72
N ILE A 180 13.79 -2.41 -13.70
CA ILE A 180 13.77 -1.56 -12.50
C ILE A 180 12.37 -0.95 -12.39
N LEU A 181 11.67 -1.26 -11.31
CA LEU A 181 10.37 -0.69 -10.98
C LEU A 181 10.52 0.36 -9.88
N VAL A 182 10.16 1.61 -10.21
CA VAL A 182 10.15 2.72 -9.26
C VAL A 182 8.72 2.96 -8.80
N ILE A 183 8.53 2.93 -7.48
CA ILE A 183 7.23 3.09 -6.85
C ILE A 183 7.28 4.31 -5.93
N ASP A 184 6.53 5.34 -6.30
CA ASP A 184 6.20 6.42 -5.39
C ASP A 184 4.93 6.06 -4.62
N GLU A 185 4.62 6.79 -3.55
CA GLU A 185 3.49 6.59 -2.59
C GLU A 185 2.10 6.38 -3.24
N ALA A 186 2.00 6.49 -4.56
CA ALA A 186 0.88 6.20 -5.44
C ALA A 186 0.20 4.82 -5.24
N LEU A 187 0.86 3.82 -4.66
CA LEU A 187 0.18 2.54 -4.34
C LEU A 187 -1.00 2.70 -3.40
N SER A 188 -1.06 3.77 -2.60
CA SER A 188 -2.18 4.02 -1.68
C SER A 188 -3.37 4.72 -2.35
N VAL A 189 -3.32 4.97 -3.67
CA VAL A 189 -4.39 5.63 -4.42
C VAL A 189 -5.14 4.59 -5.24
N GLY A 190 -6.36 4.27 -4.84
CA GLY A 190 -7.19 3.25 -5.48
C GLY A 190 -8.13 2.60 -4.48
N ASP A 191 -8.99 1.70 -4.96
CA ASP A 191 -9.76 0.83 -4.08
C ASP A 191 -8.87 -0.30 -3.50
N VAL A 192 -9.35 -0.93 -2.43
CA VAL A 192 -8.63 -2.01 -1.72
C VAL A 192 -8.31 -3.17 -2.65
N PHE A 193 -9.26 -3.56 -3.51
CA PHE A 193 -9.11 -4.69 -4.41
C PHE A 193 -7.98 -4.46 -5.41
N PHE A 194 -7.94 -3.26 -5.98
CA PHE A 194 -6.90 -2.86 -6.91
C PHE A 194 -5.55 -2.77 -6.21
N THR A 195 -5.50 -2.19 -5.01
CA THR A 195 -4.27 -2.14 -4.21
C THR A 195 -3.70 -3.54 -3.96
N GLN A 196 -4.55 -4.53 -3.65
CA GLN A 196 -4.14 -5.94 -3.51
C GLN A 196 -3.63 -6.54 -4.83
N LYS A 197 -4.29 -6.26 -5.97
CA LYS A 197 -3.81 -6.68 -7.29
C LYS A 197 -2.40 -6.11 -7.56
N CYS A 198 -2.17 -4.83 -7.26
CA CYS A 198 -0.88 -4.17 -7.36
C CYS A 198 0.17 -4.82 -6.45
N MET A 199 -0.19 -5.13 -5.20
CA MET A 199 0.72 -5.78 -4.25
C MET A 199 1.10 -7.20 -4.68
N ARG A 200 0.19 -7.97 -5.27
CA ARG A 200 0.49 -9.29 -5.83
C ARG A 200 1.46 -9.19 -7.01
N PHE A 201 1.21 -8.26 -7.93
CA PHE A 201 2.13 -7.96 -9.02
C PHE A 201 3.51 -7.57 -8.47
N LEU A 202 3.57 -6.67 -7.49
CA LEU A 202 4.81 -6.21 -6.89
C LEU A 202 5.61 -7.37 -6.30
N ARG A 203 4.98 -8.22 -5.48
CA ARG A 203 5.65 -9.39 -4.88
C ARG A 203 6.16 -10.37 -5.93
N ALA A 204 5.44 -10.55 -7.04
CA ALA A 204 5.89 -11.38 -8.14
C ALA A 204 7.09 -10.74 -8.87
N PHE A 205 7.03 -9.43 -9.13
CA PHE A 205 8.12 -8.66 -9.75
C PHE A 205 9.40 -8.72 -8.89
N MET A 206 9.28 -8.60 -7.57
CA MET A 206 10.39 -8.64 -6.62
C MET A 206 11.19 -9.96 -6.63
N GLN A 207 10.66 -11.04 -7.22
CA GLN A 207 11.39 -12.30 -7.31
C GLN A 207 12.56 -12.23 -8.30
N ASN A 208 12.46 -11.38 -9.33
CA ASN A 208 13.43 -11.31 -10.42
C ASN A 208 13.85 -9.87 -10.81
N GLY A 209 13.08 -8.85 -10.42
CA GLY A 209 13.30 -7.45 -10.77
C GLY A 209 13.80 -6.60 -9.59
N THR A 210 14.40 -5.45 -9.91
CA THR A 210 14.84 -4.46 -8.91
C THR A 210 13.71 -3.49 -8.59
N VAL A 211 13.44 -3.24 -7.31
CA VAL A 211 12.40 -2.28 -6.89
C VAL A 211 13.03 -1.12 -6.13
N LEU A 212 12.75 0.11 -6.55
CA LEU A 212 13.01 1.31 -5.76
C LEU A 212 11.69 1.79 -5.15
N PHE A 213 11.55 1.63 -3.84
CA PHE A 213 10.34 1.91 -3.10
C PHE A 213 10.47 3.23 -2.34
N VAL A 214 9.65 4.22 -2.65
CA VAL A 214 9.66 5.51 -1.97
C VAL A 214 8.39 5.65 -1.17
N SER A 215 8.53 5.65 0.16
CA SER A 215 7.38 5.64 1.04
C SER A 215 7.68 6.21 2.42
N HIS A 216 6.64 6.76 3.04
CA HIS A 216 6.60 7.05 4.48
C HIS A 216 5.91 5.92 5.28
N ASP A 217 5.36 4.89 4.63
CA ASP A 217 4.80 3.71 5.28
C ASP A 217 5.91 2.79 5.78
N THR A 218 6.16 2.87 7.08
CA THR A 218 7.22 2.10 7.73
C THR A 218 6.95 0.59 7.74
N GLY A 219 5.68 0.17 7.72
CA GLY A 219 5.32 -1.24 7.68
C GLY A 219 5.67 -1.85 6.32
N ALA A 220 5.25 -1.18 5.24
CA ALA A 220 5.59 -1.57 3.88
C ALA A 220 7.11 -1.61 3.66
N VAL A 221 7.84 -0.60 4.14
CA VAL A 221 9.31 -0.54 4.03
C VAL A 221 9.97 -1.74 4.71
N VAL A 222 9.56 -2.09 5.94
CA VAL A 222 10.14 -3.23 6.67
C VAL A 222 9.80 -4.57 6.01
N ASN A 223 8.60 -4.71 5.47
CA ASN A 223 8.12 -5.98 4.92
C ASN A 223 8.55 -6.24 3.47
N LEU A 224 8.81 -5.19 2.68
CA LEU A 224 9.06 -5.31 1.24
C LEU A 224 10.52 -5.05 0.85
N CYS A 225 11.25 -4.26 1.63
CA CYS A 225 12.58 -3.81 1.24
C CYS A 225 13.66 -4.65 1.93
N SER A 226 14.82 -4.80 1.28
CA SER A 226 16.02 -5.41 1.84
C SER A 226 17.02 -4.39 2.35
N GLN A 227 17.01 -3.17 1.79
CA GLN A 227 17.84 -2.02 2.20
C GLN A 227 17.03 -0.73 2.18
N ALA A 228 17.48 0.28 2.91
CA ALA A 228 16.83 1.58 2.96
C ALA A 228 17.83 2.72 3.18
N VAL A 229 17.48 3.90 2.68
CA VAL A 229 18.11 5.18 3.02
C VAL A 229 17.10 6.11 3.69
N LEU A 230 17.56 6.86 4.68
CA LEU A 230 16.83 7.97 5.28
C LEU A 230 17.29 9.29 4.66
N LEU A 231 16.39 9.95 3.94
CA LEU A 231 16.60 11.25 3.32
C LEU A 231 16.00 12.36 4.18
N GLN A 232 16.83 13.33 4.55
CA GLN A 232 16.43 14.47 5.36
C GLN A 232 17.07 15.76 4.84
N LYS A 233 16.24 16.76 4.54
CA LYS A 233 16.65 18.07 4.01
C LYS A 233 17.64 17.94 2.83
N GLY A 234 17.35 17.02 1.91
CA GLY A 234 18.15 16.79 0.72
C GLY A 234 19.47 16.05 0.95
N ARG A 235 19.67 15.38 2.09
CA ARG A 235 20.88 14.59 2.40
C ARG A 235 20.52 13.21 2.93
N ILE A 236 21.37 12.22 2.66
CA ILE A 236 21.28 10.91 3.32
C ILE A 236 21.83 11.06 4.73
N VAL A 237 21.00 10.77 5.74
CA VAL A 237 21.41 10.80 7.15
C VAL A 237 21.67 9.40 7.72
N ALA A 238 21.12 8.37 7.09
CA ALA A 238 21.35 6.97 7.45
C ALA A 238 21.09 6.05 6.25
N GLN A 239 21.78 4.92 6.22
CA GLN A 239 21.61 3.85 5.23
C GLN A 239 21.85 2.50 5.91
N GLY A 240 21.04 1.49 5.59
CA GLY A 240 21.20 0.15 6.13
C GLY A 240 19.92 -0.69 6.03
N ILE A 241 19.76 -1.62 6.96
CA ILE A 241 18.58 -2.49 6.98
C ILE A 241 17.31 -1.69 7.32
N PRO A 242 16.16 -1.99 6.68
CA PRO A 242 14.93 -1.20 6.83
C PRO A 242 14.47 -0.98 8.27
N LYS A 243 14.58 -2.00 9.13
CA LYS A 243 14.17 -1.92 10.53
C LYS A 243 14.93 -0.85 11.33
N GLU A 244 16.23 -0.73 11.11
CA GLU A 244 17.06 0.29 11.77
C GLU A 244 16.74 1.69 11.24
N ILE A 245 16.60 1.82 9.93
CA ILE A 245 16.26 3.07 9.26
C ILE A 245 14.89 3.59 9.68
N VAL A 246 13.89 2.71 9.77
CA VAL A 246 12.55 3.03 10.27
C VAL A 246 12.60 3.47 11.73
N THR A 247 13.42 2.82 12.56
CA THR A 247 13.57 3.19 13.97
C THR A 247 14.13 4.61 14.11
N GLN A 248 15.17 4.95 13.33
CA GLN A 248 15.73 6.30 13.30
C GLN A 248 14.75 7.33 12.73
N TYR A 249 14.01 6.98 11.68
CA TYR A 249 12.96 7.83 11.12
C TYR A 249 11.87 8.14 12.16
N MET A 250 11.40 7.13 12.89
CA MET A 250 10.42 7.27 13.97
C MET A 250 10.94 8.13 15.11
N ALA A 251 12.18 7.91 15.58
CA ALA A 251 12.80 8.76 16.60
C ALA A 251 12.86 10.24 16.17
N ASN A 252 13.14 10.51 14.89
CA ASN A 252 13.15 11.86 14.31
C ASN A 252 11.76 12.47 14.12
N LEU A 253 10.70 11.66 14.08
CA LEU A 253 9.32 12.15 14.11
C LEU A 253 8.94 12.56 15.53
N TYR A 254 9.17 11.68 16.52
CA TYR A 254 8.78 11.94 17.91
C TYR A 254 9.52 13.13 18.54
N SER A 255 10.80 13.33 18.22
CA SER A 255 11.56 14.50 18.69
C SER A 255 11.03 15.83 18.17
N THR A 256 10.25 15.83 17.09
CA THR A 256 9.63 17.05 16.52
C THR A 256 8.24 17.34 17.12
N THR A 257 7.60 16.34 17.76
CA THR A 257 6.19 16.41 18.19
C THR A 257 6.03 16.66 19.70
N GLN A 258 7.11 16.64 20.50
CA GLN A 258 7.05 16.76 21.96
C GLN A 258 6.89 18.20 22.53
N ASP A 259 6.47 19.18 21.73
CA ASP A 259 6.24 20.57 22.17
C ASP A 259 4.78 20.89 22.60
N ILE A 260 4.10 20.00 23.35
CA ILE A 260 2.75 20.33 23.89
C ILE A 260 2.61 19.95 25.38
N ASN A 261 2.42 20.99 26.20
CA ASN A 261 2.22 20.97 27.66
C ASN A 261 0.78 20.67 28.10
N GLY A 262 0.63 19.89 29.18
CA GLY A 262 -0.26 20.17 30.33
C GLY A 262 -1.70 19.63 30.32
N ILE A 263 -2.08 18.89 31.38
CA ILE A 263 -3.03 19.28 32.47
C ILE A 263 -3.33 18.09 33.42
N GLU A 264 -3.58 18.45 34.68
CA GLU A 264 -3.67 17.68 35.92
C GLU A 264 -4.92 16.81 36.13
N SER A 265 -4.79 15.88 37.08
CA SER A 265 -5.75 14.86 37.50
C SER A 265 -6.59 15.25 38.72
N THR A 266 -7.88 14.91 38.73
CA THR A 266 -8.71 14.79 39.94
C THR A 266 -9.07 13.32 40.21
N LYS A 267 -8.95 12.91 41.48
CA LYS A 267 -9.24 11.55 41.99
C LYS A 267 -10.70 11.42 42.41
N GLU A 268 -11.30 10.24 42.25
CA GLU A 268 -12.01 9.54 43.35
C GLU A 268 -12.41 8.07 43.04
N LYS A 269 -12.77 7.36 44.11
CA LYS A 269 -12.71 5.90 44.37
C LYS A 269 -13.99 5.10 43.99
N VAL A 270 -13.83 3.94 43.33
CA VAL A 270 -13.99 2.52 43.81
C VAL A 270 -15.10 2.25 44.87
N ILE A 271 -16.02 1.26 44.82
CA ILE A 271 -16.31 0.01 44.05
C ILE A 271 -17.75 -0.43 44.43
N GLU A 272 -18.47 -1.19 43.58
CA GLU A 272 -19.28 -2.33 44.09
C GLU A 272 -19.38 -3.49 43.08
N GLU A 273 -19.39 -4.71 43.63
CA GLU A 273 -19.16 -6.02 43.00
C GLU A 273 -20.36 -6.61 42.23
N LYS A 274 -20.12 -7.37 41.15
CA LYS A 274 -20.44 -8.82 40.99
C LYS A 274 -20.53 -9.28 39.52
N ALA A 275 -20.47 -10.60 39.39
CA ALA A 275 -20.72 -11.48 38.23
C ALA A 275 -19.49 -11.81 37.39
N ALA A 276 -19.43 -13.08 36.97
CA ALA A 276 -18.37 -13.67 36.15
C ALA A 276 -18.03 -12.73 35.00
N VAL A 277 -16.89 -12.04 35.12
CA VAL A 277 -16.51 -10.98 34.21
C VAL A 277 -16.11 -11.66 32.90
N VAL A 278 -17.00 -11.61 31.91
CA VAL A 278 -16.58 -11.63 30.51
C VAL A 278 -15.50 -10.56 30.41
N ALA A 279 -14.27 -10.95 30.09
CA ALA A 279 -13.14 -10.03 30.02
C ALA A 279 -13.56 -8.82 29.16
N ARG A 280 -13.76 -7.68 29.82
CA ARG A 280 -14.21 -6.44 29.21
C ARG A 280 -13.06 -5.48 29.27
N ASP A 281 -12.74 -4.83 28.14
CA ASP A 281 -11.78 -3.74 28.18
C ASP A 281 -12.37 -2.63 29.05
N MET A 282 -11.68 -2.28 30.13
CA MET A 282 -12.17 -1.27 31.08
C MET A 282 -12.35 0.11 30.45
N ARG A 283 -11.77 0.33 29.26
CA ARG A 283 -11.90 1.56 28.49
C ARG A 283 -13.06 1.54 27.51
N ASP A 284 -13.76 0.41 27.34
CA ASP A 284 -14.81 0.26 26.30
C ASP A 284 -15.82 1.41 26.32
N ALA A 285 -16.30 1.81 27.50
CA ALA A 285 -17.25 2.92 27.63
C ALA A 285 -16.65 4.27 27.24
N LEU A 286 -15.38 4.52 27.60
CA LEU A 286 -14.67 5.74 27.26
C LEU A 286 -14.40 5.81 25.75
N ILE A 287 -13.89 4.72 25.18
CA ILE A 287 -13.55 4.63 23.76
C ILE A 287 -14.83 4.79 22.93
N ASN A 288 -15.88 4.02 23.23
CA ASN A 288 -17.12 4.04 22.47
C ASN A 288 -17.94 5.33 22.69
N GLY A 289 -17.68 6.08 23.77
CA GLY A 289 -18.23 7.42 24.01
C GLY A 289 -17.39 8.58 23.44
N SER A 290 -16.29 8.28 22.74
CA SER A 290 -15.37 9.26 22.16
C SER A 290 -15.35 9.20 20.63
N ASN A 291 -14.65 10.15 19.99
CA ASN A 291 -14.34 10.10 18.56
C ASN A 291 -13.26 9.07 18.20
N LEU A 292 -12.77 8.28 19.17
CA LEU A 292 -11.82 7.18 18.97
C LEU A 292 -12.52 5.81 18.93
N ARG A 293 -13.86 5.80 18.89
CA ARG A 293 -14.63 4.58 18.69
C ARG A 293 -14.19 3.89 17.40
N ASN A 294 -14.03 2.57 17.45
CA ASN A 294 -13.55 1.83 16.30
C ASN A 294 -14.68 1.55 15.31
N ASP A 295 -15.14 2.60 14.64
CA ASP A 295 -16.23 2.58 13.67
C ASP A 295 -15.80 1.94 12.35
N ILE A 296 -16.49 0.87 11.97
CA ILE A 296 -16.15 0.04 10.82
C ILE A 296 -17.37 -0.09 9.92
N GLU A 297 -17.23 0.40 8.70
CA GLU A 297 -18.20 0.23 7.62
C GLU A 297 -17.94 -1.07 6.88
N VAL A 298 -19.01 -1.81 6.57
CA VAL A 298 -18.96 -3.09 5.85
C VAL A 298 -19.54 -2.90 4.45
N PHE A 299 -18.78 -3.27 3.43
CA PHE A 299 -19.22 -3.20 2.04
C PHE A 299 -19.83 -4.53 1.58
N ASN A 300 -20.53 -4.52 0.44
CA ASN A 300 -21.14 -5.71 -0.12
C ASN A 300 -20.09 -6.73 -0.60
N PHE A 301 -20.45 -8.00 -0.52
CA PHE A 301 -19.71 -9.10 -1.13
C PHE A 301 -19.64 -8.95 -2.65
N ASN A 302 -18.48 -9.24 -3.22
CA ASN A 302 -18.24 -9.25 -4.66
C ASN A 302 -17.63 -10.60 -5.08
N ASP A 303 -18.35 -11.34 -5.93
CA ASP A 303 -17.96 -12.65 -6.46
C ASP A 303 -17.21 -12.60 -7.79
N GLU A 304 -17.11 -11.44 -8.43
CA GLU A 304 -16.37 -11.23 -9.69
C GLU A 304 -14.84 -11.12 -9.48
N GLN A 305 -14.37 -11.25 -8.24
CA GLN A 305 -12.96 -11.11 -7.92
C GLN A 305 -12.10 -12.27 -8.40
N ALA A 306 -10.84 -11.96 -8.71
CA ALA A 306 -9.87 -12.96 -9.12
C ALA A 306 -9.72 -14.03 -8.02
N GLY A 307 -9.81 -15.30 -8.43
CA GLY A 307 -9.73 -16.44 -7.55
C GLY A 307 -9.11 -17.64 -8.25
N PHE A 308 -8.89 -18.72 -7.51
CA PHE A 308 -8.37 -19.98 -8.06
C PHE A 308 -8.97 -21.18 -7.33
N GLY A 309 -8.93 -22.35 -7.95
CA GLY A 309 -9.34 -23.60 -7.34
C GLY A 309 -9.82 -24.63 -8.35
N ALA A 310 -9.97 -25.87 -7.90
CA ALA A 310 -10.38 -27.00 -8.71
C ALA A 310 -11.87 -26.98 -9.12
N GLY A 311 -12.68 -26.07 -8.57
CA GLY A 311 -14.07 -25.86 -8.99
C GLY A 311 -15.10 -26.84 -8.42
N GLY A 312 -14.72 -27.68 -7.45
CA GLY A 312 -15.61 -28.66 -6.81
C GLY A 312 -16.68 -28.05 -5.88
N ALA A 313 -16.54 -26.79 -5.52
CA ALA A 313 -17.49 -26.04 -4.72
C ALA A 313 -17.38 -24.54 -5.06
N LYS A 314 -18.46 -23.80 -4.84
CA LYS A 314 -18.53 -22.35 -5.05
C LYS A 314 -19.00 -21.62 -3.81
N ILE A 315 -18.34 -20.54 -3.44
CA ILE A 315 -18.74 -19.58 -2.42
C ILE A 315 -19.74 -18.65 -3.09
N VAL A 316 -20.95 -18.58 -2.53
CA VAL A 316 -22.08 -17.82 -3.09
C VAL A 316 -22.36 -16.53 -2.32
N SER A 317 -21.96 -16.46 -1.05
CA SER A 317 -22.08 -15.23 -0.27
C SER A 317 -21.13 -15.21 0.92
N VAL A 318 -20.63 -14.01 1.26
CA VAL A 318 -19.95 -13.72 2.52
C VAL A 318 -20.65 -12.57 3.21
N GLN A 319 -21.04 -12.74 4.47
CA GLN A 319 -21.78 -11.72 5.23
C GLN A 319 -21.26 -11.58 6.65
N ILE A 320 -21.27 -10.34 7.16
CA ILE A 320 -21.08 -10.02 8.57
C ILE A 320 -22.47 -9.88 9.17
N LEU A 321 -22.75 -10.63 10.23
CA LEU A 321 -24.03 -10.67 10.92
C LEU A 321 -23.84 -10.32 12.41
N ASP A 322 -24.92 -9.90 13.07
CA ASP A 322 -24.97 -9.80 14.52
C ASP A 322 -25.18 -11.17 15.19
N THR A 323 -25.30 -11.18 16.52
CA THR A 323 -25.55 -12.39 17.31
C THR A 323 -26.96 -12.96 17.12
N GLU A 324 -27.86 -12.22 16.48
CA GLU A 324 -29.21 -12.65 16.09
C GLU A 324 -29.28 -13.08 14.61
N TYR A 325 -28.12 -13.13 13.93
CA TYR A 325 -27.96 -13.47 12.51
C TYR A 325 -28.57 -12.45 11.52
N ALA A 326 -28.75 -11.20 11.95
CA ALA A 326 -29.13 -10.11 11.06
C ALA A 326 -27.89 -9.49 10.37
N PRO A 327 -27.93 -9.17 9.06
CA PRO A 327 -26.80 -8.54 8.36
C PRO A 327 -26.41 -7.17 8.92
N LEU A 328 -25.11 -6.94 9.05
CA LEU A 328 -24.53 -5.69 9.54
C LEU A 328 -23.79 -4.94 8.43
N ASN A 329 -24.16 -3.67 8.22
CA ASN A 329 -23.42 -2.74 7.36
C ASN A 329 -22.46 -1.83 8.15
N TRP A 330 -22.58 -1.84 9.48
CA TRP A 330 -21.74 -1.06 10.38
C TRP A 330 -21.48 -1.86 11.66
N ILE A 331 -20.22 -1.90 12.08
CA ILE A 331 -19.77 -2.65 13.26
C ILE A 331 -18.82 -1.80 14.09
N VAL A 332 -18.74 -2.10 15.39
CA VAL A 332 -17.78 -1.45 16.29
C VAL A 332 -16.72 -2.48 16.68
N GLY A 333 -15.45 -2.17 16.42
CA GLY A 333 -14.33 -3.02 16.85
C GLY A 333 -14.34 -3.20 18.37
N GLY A 334 -14.15 -4.44 18.82
CA GLY A 334 -14.36 -4.88 20.19
C GLY A 334 -15.77 -5.45 20.46
N GLU A 335 -16.65 -5.54 19.47
CA GLU A 335 -17.95 -6.20 19.61
C GLU A 335 -17.95 -7.62 19.02
N LYS A 336 -18.93 -8.43 19.47
CA LYS A 336 -19.15 -9.77 18.93
C LYS A 336 -19.88 -9.67 17.59
N MET A 337 -19.48 -10.51 16.65
CA MET A 337 -20.13 -10.63 15.36
C MET A 337 -19.99 -12.06 14.82
N VAL A 338 -20.77 -12.37 13.79
CA VAL A 338 -20.72 -13.64 13.07
C VAL A 338 -20.31 -13.40 11.62
N LEU A 339 -19.23 -14.04 11.17
CA LEU A 339 -18.91 -14.12 9.74
C LEU A 339 -19.56 -15.38 9.17
N GLU A 340 -20.50 -15.22 8.24
CA GLU A 340 -21.14 -16.32 7.52
C GLU A 340 -20.58 -16.43 6.10
N ILE A 341 -20.16 -17.63 5.72
CA ILE A 341 -19.72 -17.96 4.36
C ILE A 341 -20.63 -19.08 3.85
N LYS A 342 -21.42 -18.81 2.82
CA LYS A 342 -22.29 -19.79 2.15
C LYS A 342 -21.62 -20.33 0.91
N CYS A 343 -21.76 -21.62 0.71
CA CYS A 343 -21.19 -22.36 -0.40
C CYS A 343 -22.26 -23.26 -1.05
N GLN A 344 -22.05 -23.57 -2.31
CA GLN A 344 -22.79 -24.56 -3.08
C GLN A 344 -21.80 -25.63 -3.58
N ALA A 345 -22.11 -26.89 -3.33
CA ALA A 345 -21.29 -28.00 -3.80
C ALA A 345 -21.52 -28.24 -5.30
N VAL A 346 -20.44 -28.30 -6.08
CA VAL A 346 -20.51 -28.67 -7.50
C VAL A 346 -20.28 -30.19 -7.66
N GLN A 347 -19.43 -30.75 -6.81
CA GLN A 347 -19.16 -32.18 -6.71
C GLN A 347 -19.33 -32.66 -5.26
N GLU A 348 -19.16 -33.95 -5.03
CA GLU A 348 -19.17 -34.53 -3.68
C GLU A 348 -18.01 -33.99 -2.85
N LEU A 349 -18.29 -33.61 -1.59
CA LEU A 349 -17.28 -33.15 -0.64
C LEU A 349 -17.34 -34.05 0.60
N CYS A 350 -16.22 -34.68 0.92
CA CYS A 350 -16.14 -35.63 2.03
C CYS A 350 -15.81 -34.94 3.36
N ARG A 351 -15.02 -33.86 3.29
CA ARG A 351 -14.47 -33.10 4.43
C ARG A 351 -14.28 -31.62 4.03
N PRO A 352 -15.37 -30.86 3.84
CA PRO A 352 -15.29 -29.49 3.36
C PRO A 352 -14.72 -28.56 4.43
N ILE A 353 -13.59 -27.93 4.14
CA ILE A 353 -12.95 -26.93 4.99
C ILE A 353 -13.29 -25.56 4.41
N ILE A 354 -14.10 -24.79 5.15
CA ILE A 354 -14.35 -23.39 4.84
C ILE A 354 -13.43 -22.58 5.75
N GLY A 355 -12.71 -21.62 5.19
CA GLY A 355 -11.84 -20.72 5.93
C GLY A 355 -11.86 -19.32 5.37
N PHE A 356 -11.19 -18.41 6.07
CA PHE A 356 -11.03 -17.04 5.62
C PHE A 356 -9.72 -16.44 6.12
N GLN A 357 -9.24 -15.44 5.39
CA GLN A 357 -8.15 -14.58 5.83
C GLN A 357 -8.64 -13.14 5.88
N MET A 358 -8.36 -12.46 6.99
CA MET A 358 -8.52 -11.01 7.08
C MET A 358 -7.18 -10.33 6.81
N LYS A 359 -7.16 -9.41 5.85
CA LYS A 359 -5.95 -8.72 5.39
C LYS A 359 -6.10 -7.21 5.51
N ASP A 360 -5.00 -6.52 5.72
CA ASP A 360 -4.94 -5.06 5.58
C ASP A 360 -4.84 -4.62 4.11
N ARG A 361 -4.84 -3.30 3.87
CA ARG A 361 -4.67 -2.69 2.54
C ARG A 361 -3.40 -3.13 1.79
N LEU A 362 -2.35 -3.56 2.50
CA LEU A 362 -1.07 -4.00 1.92
C LEU A 362 -1.06 -5.51 1.60
N GLY A 363 -2.10 -6.23 1.99
CA GLY A 363 -2.26 -7.66 1.77
C GLY A 363 -1.48 -8.48 2.80
N GLN A 364 -1.17 -7.89 3.94
CA GLN A 364 -0.67 -8.61 5.10
C GLN A 364 -1.87 -9.28 5.79
N VAL A 365 -1.76 -10.59 6.05
CA VAL A 365 -2.75 -11.33 6.82
C VAL A 365 -2.66 -10.90 8.29
N ILE A 366 -3.76 -10.38 8.82
CA ILE A 366 -3.89 -9.93 10.20
C ILE A 366 -4.29 -11.11 11.09
N PHE A 367 -5.29 -11.88 10.65
CA PHE A 367 -5.68 -13.16 11.24
C PHE A 367 -6.44 -14.02 10.24
N CYS A 368 -6.58 -15.31 10.53
CA CYS A 368 -7.30 -16.27 9.71
C CYS A 368 -7.79 -17.44 10.55
N ASP A 369 -8.85 -18.10 10.12
CA ASP A 369 -9.33 -19.35 10.73
C ASP A 369 -10.09 -20.22 9.71
N ASN A 370 -10.42 -21.46 10.08
CA ASN A 370 -11.20 -22.38 9.26
C ASN A 370 -12.01 -23.39 10.09
N THR A 371 -12.93 -24.09 9.44
CA THR A 371 -13.86 -25.02 10.10
C THR A 371 -13.24 -26.36 10.53
N TYR A 372 -12.06 -26.74 10.06
CA TYR A 372 -11.54 -28.11 10.18
C TYR A 372 -11.50 -28.61 11.62
N LEU A 373 -10.92 -27.82 12.55
CA LEU A 373 -10.77 -28.23 13.94
C LEU A 373 -12.11 -28.41 14.66
N ALA A 374 -13.15 -27.66 14.27
CA ALA A 374 -14.45 -27.70 14.91
C ALA A 374 -15.20 -29.02 14.65
N TYR A 375 -14.91 -29.72 13.55
CA TYR A 375 -15.60 -30.96 13.19
C TYR A 375 -14.64 -32.11 12.83
N GLN A 376 -13.34 -32.01 13.13
CA GLN A 376 -12.31 -33.02 12.80
C GLN A 376 -12.69 -34.47 13.17
N ASN A 377 -13.44 -34.66 14.26
CA ASN A 377 -13.87 -35.97 14.76
C ASN A 377 -15.25 -36.40 14.24
N THR A 378 -15.99 -35.51 13.60
CA THR A 378 -17.31 -35.73 13.01
C THR A 378 -17.38 -35.10 11.62
N PRO A 379 -16.67 -35.66 10.62
CA PRO A 379 -16.67 -35.16 9.24
C PRO A 379 -18.05 -34.93 8.67
N VAL A 380 -18.23 -33.80 7.99
CA VAL A 380 -19.49 -33.46 7.31
C VAL A 380 -19.38 -33.87 5.84
N TYR A 381 -20.27 -34.75 5.40
CA TYR A 381 -20.41 -35.09 3.99
C TYR A 381 -21.43 -34.17 3.32
N ILE A 382 -21.08 -33.62 2.15
CA ILE A 382 -21.96 -32.76 1.36
C ILE A 382 -22.14 -33.35 -0.05
N PRO A 383 -23.37 -33.69 -0.48
CA PRO A 383 -23.62 -34.21 -1.82
C PRO A 383 -23.54 -33.10 -2.88
N PRO A 384 -23.30 -33.45 -4.17
CA PRO A 384 -23.34 -32.49 -5.26
C PRO A 384 -24.64 -31.70 -5.32
N GLY A 385 -24.55 -30.40 -5.60
CA GLY A 385 -25.69 -29.47 -5.71
C GLY A 385 -26.26 -28.97 -4.38
N ALA A 386 -25.78 -29.48 -3.23
CA ALA A 386 -26.25 -29.02 -1.94
C ALA A 386 -25.64 -27.66 -1.53
N ASP A 387 -26.46 -26.84 -0.89
CA ASP A 387 -26.04 -25.60 -0.25
C ASP A 387 -25.64 -25.87 1.21
N PHE A 388 -24.59 -25.20 1.67
CA PHE A 388 -24.07 -25.33 3.03
C PHE A 388 -23.34 -24.05 3.45
N SER A 389 -23.10 -23.87 4.74
CA SER A 389 -22.49 -22.65 5.26
C SER A 389 -21.61 -22.89 6.48
N ALA A 390 -20.58 -22.06 6.62
CA ALA A 390 -19.81 -21.94 7.85
C ALA A 390 -20.13 -20.61 8.54
N ARG A 391 -20.18 -20.63 9.88
CA ARG A 391 -20.35 -19.45 10.72
C ARG A 391 -19.21 -19.37 11.73
N PHE A 392 -18.56 -18.23 11.78
CA PHE A 392 -17.48 -17.93 12.71
C PHE A 392 -17.97 -16.83 13.65
N GLU A 393 -18.28 -17.18 14.90
CA GLU A 393 -18.62 -16.20 15.93
C GLU A 393 -17.36 -15.80 16.69
N PHE A 394 -17.01 -14.52 16.66
CA PHE A 394 -15.84 -14.00 17.34
C PHE A 394 -16.03 -12.53 17.72
N ARG A 395 -15.14 -12.04 18.60
CA ARG A 395 -15.04 -10.62 18.92
C ARG A 395 -14.08 -9.98 17.92
N LEU A 396 -14.56 -9.07 17.10
CA LEU A 396 -13.71 -8.39 16.13
C LEU A 396 -12.67 -7.55 16.88
N PRO A 397 -11.35 -7.77 16.69
CA PRO A 397 -10.35 -6.94 17.35
C PRO A 397 -10.49 -5.48 16.92
N ARG A 398 -10.02 -4.55 17.76
CA ARG A 398 -9.95 -3.14 17.35
C ARG A 398 -8.87 -3.00 16.27
N LEU A 399 -9.16 -2.31 15.17
CA LEU A 399 -8.24 -2.20 14.03
C LEU A 399 -7.74 -0.76 13.87
N PRO A 400 -6.49 -0.54 13.39
CA PRO A 400 -6.04 0.76 12.93
C PRO A 400 -6.94 1.35 11.83
N THR A 401 -7.01 2.67 11.72
CA THR A 401 -7.71 3.35 10.60
C THR A 401 -7.15 2.90 9.26
N GLY A 402 -8.05 2.53 8.34
CA GLY A 402 -7.68 2.04 7.03
C GLY A 402 -8.68 1.03 6.49
N ASP A 403 -8.36 0.50 5.32
CA ASP A 403 -9.19 -0.47 4.65
C ASP A 403 -8.63 -1.89 4.80
N TYR A 404 -9.54 -2.85 4.89
CA TYR A 404 -9.27 -4.26 5.11
C TYR A 404 -10.16 -5.11 4.21
N SER A 405 -9.74 -6.35 3.98
CA SER A 405 -10.48 -7.29 3.15
C SER A 405 -10.51 -8.68 3.77
N ILE A 406 -11.58 -9.42 3.47
CA ILE A 406 -11.75 -10.82 3.82
C ILE A 406 -11.67 -11.66 2.55
N SER A 407 -10.74 -12.60 2.52
CA SER A 407 -10.58 -13.59 1.45
C SER A 407 -11.10 -14.95 1.94
N PRO A 408 -12.32 -15.36 1.55
CA PRO A 408 -12.85 -16.68 1.91
C PRO A 408 -12.26 -17.76 1.00
N ALA A 409 -12.24 -18.99 1.51
CA ALA A 409 -11.72 -20.14 0.80
C ALA A 409 -12.50 -21.40 1.17
N ILE A 410 -12.67 -22.29 0.20
CA ILE A 410 -13.21 -23.63 0.41
C ILE A 410 -12.30 -24.70 -0.20
N ALA A 411 -11.98 -25.69 0.62
CA ALA A 411 -11.22 -26.87 0.26
C ALA A 411 -11.94 -28.15 0.71
N ASP A 412 -11.48 -29.32 0.25
CA ASP A 412 -11.94 -30.63 0.74
C ASP A 412 -10.73 -31.48 1.18
N GLY A 413 -10.79 -32.06 2.38
CA GLY A 413 -9.76 -32.96 2.90
C GLY A 413 -9.37 -32.72 4.36
N THR A 414 -8.07 -32.51 4.59
CA THR A 414 -7.47 -32.26 5.90
C THR A 414 -6.62 -30.99 5.89
N GLN A 415 -6.21 -30.52 7.07
CA GLN A 415 -5.38 -29.31 7.15
C GLN A 415 -4.02 -29.45 6.44
N GLN A 416 -3.49 -30.67 6.33
CA GLN A 416 -2.19 -30.96 5.69
C GLN A 416 -2.36 -31.34 4.22
N GLU A 417 -3.38 -32.13 3.91
CA GLU A 417 -3.67 -32.63 2.57
C GLU A 417 -5.12 -32.33 2.20
N HIS A 418 -5.32 -31.38 1.29
CA HIS A 418 -6.63 -30.98 0.79
C HIS A 418 -6.56 -30.50 -0.66
N VAL A 419 -7.72 -30.53 -1.32
CA VAL A 419 -7.91 -29.92 -2.64
C VAL A 419 -8.61 -28.59 -2.45
N GLN A 420 -7.96 -27.49 -2.86
CA GLN A 420 -8.59 -26.17 -2.88
C GLN A 420 -9.62 -26.12 -4.01
N HIS A 421 -10.89 -25.93 -3.68
CA HIS A 421 -11.96 -25.88 -4.68
C HIS A 421 -12.27 -24.46 -5.15
N GLN A 422 -12.26 -23.49 -4.23
CA GLN A 422 -12.32 -22.09 -4.58
C GLN A 422 -11.64 -21.24 -3.53
N TRP A 423 -10.90 -20.25 -3.98
CA TRP A 423 -10.34 -19.18 -3.18
C TRP A 423 -10.78 -17.88 -3.83
N LEU A 424 -11.49 -17.02 -3.10
CA LEU A 424 -11.81 -15.68 -3.57
C LEU A 424 -10.90 -14.69 -2.88
N HIS A 425 -10.08 -13.97 -3.66
CA HIS A 425 -9.27 -12.91 -3.11
C HIS A 425 -10.14 -11.70 -2.85
N ASP A 426 -10.08 -11.20 -1.62
CA ASP A 426 -10.68 -9.93 -1.24
C ASP A 426 -12.16 -9.89 -1.63
N ALA A 427 -12.98 -10.78 -1.08
CA ALA A 427 -14.38 -10.91 -1.50
C ALA A 427 -15.32 -9.98 -0.71
N LEU A 428 -14.90 -9.53 0.48
CA LEU A 428 -15.65 -8.61 1.33
C LEU A 428 -14.70 -7.54 1.88
N VAL A 429 -15.05 -6.26 1.77
CA VAL A 429 -14.24 -5.13 2.27
C VAL A 429 -14.87 -4.51 3.49
N ILE A 430 -14.03 -4.10 4.43
CA ILE A 430 -14.43 -3.27 5.55
C ILE A 430 -13.50 -2.05 5.64
N LYS A 431 -14.05 -0.93 6.09
CA LYS A 431 -13.32 0.33 6.25
C LYS A 431 -13.42 0.83 7.67
N VAL A 432 -12.27 1.06 8.29
CA VAL A 432 -12.15 1.57 9.65
C VAL A 432 -11.99 3.09 9.59
N HIS A 433 -12.99 3.82 10.05
CA HIS A 433 -13.03 5.30 9.99
C HIS A 433 -12.30 5.96 11.15
N ALA A 434 -12.44 5.40 12.34
CA ALA A 434 -11.82 5.91 13.57
C ALA A 434 -11.29 4.75 14.41
N THR A 435 -10.31 5.02 15.27
CA THR A 435 -9.76 4.01 16.18
C THR A 435 -9.08 4.62 17.39
N SER A 436 -8.95 3.82 18.44
CA SER A 436 -8.08 4.08 19.59
C SER A 436 -6.73 3.37 19.47
N VAL A 437 -6.51 2.59 18.40
CA VAL A 437 -5.25 1.88 18.16
C VAL A 437 -4.21 2.85 17.60
N CYS A 438 -3.25 3.24 18.44
CA CYS A 438 -2.22 4.22 18.06
C CYS A 438 -1.07 3.61 17.24
N MET A 439 -0.70 2.36 17.54
CA MET A 439 0.40 1.62 16.91
C MET A 439 0.07 0.12 16.92
N GLY A 440 0.68 -0.62 15.98
CA GLY A 440 0.50 -2.07 15.85
C GLY A 440 -0.55 -2.47 14.81
N LEU A 441 -0.68 -3.78 14.57
CA LEU A 441 -1.60 -4.34 13.56
C LEU A 441 -3.02 -4.54 14.09
N ILE A 442 -3.17 -4.81 15.40
CA ILE A 442 -4.45 -5.00 16.08
C ILE A 442 -4.40 -4.38 17.48
N GLY A 443 -5.56 -3.93 17.96
CA GLY A 443 -5.81 -3.51 19.33
C GLY A 443 -6.36 -4.67 20.14
N LEU A 444 -5.69 -4.97 21.25
CA LEU A 444 -6.11 -5.97 22.23
C LEU A 444 -6.93 -5.32 23.35
N ASP A 445 -7.85 -6.10 23.93
CA ASP A 445 -8.62 -5.69 25.10
C ASP A 445 -7.73 -5.63 26.35
N MET A 446 -7.69 -4.47 26.99
CA MET A 446 -6.88 -4.25 28.19
C MET A 446 -7.68 -4.62 29.44
N VAL A 447 -7.24 -5.68 30.13
CA VAL A 447 -7.87 -6.15 31.39
C VAL A 447 -7.59 -5.20 32.56
N LYS A 448 -6.41 -4.56 32.60
CA LYS A 448 -6.06 -3.52 33.59
C LYS A 448 -4.98 -2.58 33.08
N ILE A 449 -5.16 -1.27 33.29
CA ILE A 449 -4.13 -0.25 33.10
C ILE A 449 -4.03 0.57 34.38
N SER A 450 -2.82 0.78 34.88
CA SER A 450 -2.56 1.66 36.02
C SER A 450 -1.26 2.41 35.83
N LEU A 451 -1.29 3.72 36.05
CA LEU A 451 -0.12 4.57 36.12
C LEU A 451 0.00 5.09 37.56
N ALA A 452 1.04 4.69 38.28
CA ALA A 452 1.30 5.15 39.63
C ALA A 452 2.50 6.10 39.62
N LYS A 453 2.35 7.24 40.29
CA LYS A 453 3.48 8.10 40.63
C LYS A 453 4.19 7.47 41.82
N SER A 454 5.49 7.24 41.69
CA SER A 454 6.37 6.86 42.81
C SER A 454 6.48 7.99 43.82
#